data_AF-A0A947P252-F1
#
_entry.id   AF-A0A947P252-F1
#
_cell.length_a   1.000
_cell.length_b   1.000
_cell.length_c   1.000
_cell.angle_alpha   90.00
_cell.angle_beta   90.00
_cell.angle_gamma   90.00
#
_symmetry.space_group_name_H-M   'P 1'
#
loop_
_entity.id
_entity.type
_entity.pdbx_description
1 polymer ?
#
loop_
_entity_poly.entity_id
_entity_poly.type
_entity_poly.pdbx_seq_one_letter_code
_entity_poly.pdbx_strand_id
1 'polypeptide(L)' 'MEAIGHVAKAQGMSQLAQKAHLSRQNLYKALTSGSSPKFDTVKKVVEALGCKLAVV' A
#
# COMPACT_ATOMS: atom_id res chain seq x y z
N MET A 1 1.76 9.90 -0.49
CA MET A 1 2.10 8.51 -0.12
C MET A 1 3.46 8.10 -0.69
N GLU A 2 4.46 8.99 -0.75
CA GLU A 2 5.71 8.71 -1.47
C GLU A 2 6.55 7.63 -0.80
N ALA A 3 6.77 7.69 0.52
CA ALA A 3 7.58 6.71 1.24
C ALA A 3 7.05 5.27 1.08
N ILE A 4 5.75 5.06 1.30
CA ILE A 4 5.11 3.74 1.13
C ILE A 4 5.18 3.29 -0.33
N GLY A 5 4.96 4.21 -1.27
CA GLY A 5 5.08 3.94 -2.71
C GLY A 5 6.49 3.49 -3.12
N HIS A 6 7.54 4.06 -2.55
CA HIS A 6 8.92 3.65 -2.80
C HIS A 6 9.20 2.22 -2.30
N VAL A 7 8.81 1.90 -1.07
CA VAL A 7 8.98 0.54 -0.51
C VAL A 7 8.16 -0.48 -1.31
N ALA A 8 6.93 -0.13 -1.67
CA ALA A 8 6.07 -0.96 -2.51
C ALA A 8 6.67 -1.25 -3.90
N LYS A 9 7.38 -0.28 -4.50
CA LYS A 9 8.05 -0.48 -5.80
C LYS A 9 9.22 -1.46 -5.67
N ALA A 10 10.01 -1.31 -4.62
CA ALA A 10 11.15 -2.19 -4.35
C ALA A 10 10.72 -3.65 -4.10
N GLN A 11 9.56 -3.88 -3.45
CA GLN A 11 9.05 -5.22 -3.16
C GLN A 11 8.29 -5.86 -4.35
N GLY A 12 7.87 -5.07 -5.32
CA GLY A 12 7.14 -5.52 -6.51
C GLY A 12 5.62 -5.31 -6.42
N MET A 13 5.11 -4.41 -7.28
CA MET A 13 3.71 -3.96 -7.25
C MET A 13 2.68 -5.07 -7.50
N SER A 14 2.97 -6.02 -8.38
CA SER A 14 2.05 -7.12 -8.69
C SER A 14 1.88 -8.08 -7.50
N GLN A 15 2.98 -8.41 -6.82
CA GLN A 15 2.94 -9.27 -5.63
C GLN A 15 2.26 -8.55 -4.47
N LEU A 16 2.54 -7.26 -4.30
CA LEU A 16 1.90 -6.45 -3.26
C LEU A 16 0.39 -6.37 -3.45
N ALA A 17 -0.10 -6.15 -4.68
CA ALA A 17 -1.54 -6.13 -4.96
C ALA A 17 -2.21 -7.45 -4.59
N GLN A 18 -1.56 -8.58 -4.90
CA GLN A 18 -2.06 -9.91 -4.55
C GLN A 18 -2.08 -10.12 -3.03
N LYS A 19 -1.00 -9.79 -2.32
CA LYS A 19 -0.90 -9.92 -0.86
C LYS A 19 -1.87 -9.00 -0.11
N ALA A 20 -2.09 -7.79 -0.61
CA ALA A 20 -3.01 -6.82 -0.03
C ALA A 20 -4.49 -7.10 -0.38
N HIS A 21 -4.77 -8.10 -1.22
CA HIS A 21 -6.10 -8.39 -1.78
C HIS A 21 -6.72 -7.15 -2.46
N LEU A 22 -5.91 -6.38 -3.18
CA LEU A 22 -6.33 -5.19 -3.91
C LEU A 22 -6.16 -5.42 -5.42
N SER A 23 -7.04 -4.83 -6.23
CA SER A 23 -6.75 -4.70 -7.66
C SER A 23 -5.53 -3.81 -7.85
N ARG A 24 -4.74 -4.05 -8.90
CA ARG A 24 -3.58 -3.20 -9.23
C ARG A 24 -3.96 -1.73 -9.36
N GLN A 25 -5.14 -1.47 -9.93
CA GLN A 25 -5.66 -0.12 -10.12
C GLN A 25 -5.98 0.57 -8.78
N ASN A 26 -6.59 -0.15 -7.83
CA ASN A 26 -6.85 0.38 -6.49
C ASN A 26 -5.56 0.59 -5.70
N LEU A 27 -4.60 -0.34 -5.81
CA LEU A 27 -3.27 -0.19 -5.20
C LEU A 27 -2.57 1.07 -5.73
N TYR A 28 -2.50 1.24 -7.06
CA TYR A 28 -1.87 2.43 -7.64
C TYR A 28 -2.57 3.71 -7.22
N LYS A 29 -3.90 3.76 -7.28
CA LYS A 29 -4.66 4.94 -6.83
C LYS A 29 -4.40 5.27 -5.36
N ALA A 30 -4.25 4.27 -4.50
CA ALA A 30 -3.93 4.46 -3.09
C ALA A 30 -2.49 4.98 -2.87
N LEU A 31 -1.54 4.58 -3.71
CA LEU A 31 -0.13 4.97 -3.60
C LEU A 31 0.24 6.26 -4.33
N THR A 32 -0.62 6.78 -5.22
CA THR A 32 -0.39 8.05 -5.93
C THR A 32 -0.30 9.24 -4.97
N SER A 33 0.53 10.22 -5.30
CA SER A 33 0.61 11.49 -4.57
C SER A 33 -0.73 12.23 -4.59
N GLY A 34 -1.14 12.79 -3.45
CA GLY A 34 -2.43 13.46 -3.31
C GLY A 34 -3.65 12.54 -3.17
N SER A 35 -3.46 11.21 -3.13
CA SER A 35 -4.54 10.29 -2.83
C SER A 35 -4.98 10.39 -1.36
N SER A 36 -6.28 10.19 -1.10
CA SER A 36 -6.84 10.03 0.25
C SER A 36 -7.39 8.60 0.40
N PRO A 37 -6.51 7.59 0.55
CA PRO A 37 -6.93 6.22 0.72
C PRO A 37 -7.63 6.04 2.07
N LYS A 38 -8.64 5.17 2.11
CA LYS A 38 -9.27 4.78 3.37
C LYS A 38 -8.25 4.07 4.26
N PHE A 39 -8.40 4.22 5.58
CA PHE A 39 -7.52 3.58 6.56
C PHE A 39 -7.40 2.07 6.34
N ASP A 40 -8.50 1.38 5.99
CA ASP A 40 -8.49 -0.05 5.64
C ASP A 40 -7.53 -0.38 4.49
N THR A 41 -7.47 0.46 3.45
CA THR A 41 -6.53 0.29 2.34
C THR A 41 -5.09 0.49 2.79
N VAL A 42 -4.83 1.50 3.62
CA VAL A 42 -3.50 1.75 4.17
C VAL A 42 -3.05 0.56 5.02
N LYS A 43 -3.92 0.07 5.92
CA LYS A 43 -3.66 -1.09 6.77
C LYS A 43 -3.29 -2.32 5.94
N LYS A 44 -4.11 -2.66 4.93
CA LYS A 44 -3.85 -3.80 4.02
C LYS A 44 -2.51 -3.69 3.30
N VAL A 45 -2.16 -2.49 2.83
CA VAL A 45 -0.87 -2.25 2.16
C VAL A 45 0.30 -2.42 3.13
N VAL A 46 0.21 -1.84 4.33
CA VAL A 46 1.27 -1.93 5.35
C VAL A 46 1.46 -3.37 5.82
N GLU A 47 0.37 -4.10 6.06
CA GLU A 47 0.42 -5.53 6.43
C GLU A 47 1.01 -6.38 5.30
N ALA A 48 0.63 -6.13 4.04
CA ALA A 48 1.15 -6.84 2.88
C ALA A 48 2.65 -6.57 2.62
N LEU A 49 3.15 -5.41 3.05
CA LEU A 49 4.57 -5.08 3.07
C LEU A 49 5.33 -5.77 4.22
N GLY A 50 4.63 -6.39 5.18
CA GLY A 50 5.22 -7.02 6.37
C GLY A 50 5.44 -6.05 7.54
N CYS A 51 4.84 -4.86 7.48
CA CYS A 51 4.97 -3.82 8.49
C CYS A 51 3.73 -3.79 9.41
N LYS A 52 3.83 -3.09 10.55
CA LYS A 52 2.69 -2.85 11.46
C LYS A 52 2.53 -1.35 11.70
N LEU A 53 1.29 -0.87 11.64
CA LEU A 53 0.95 0.48 12.10
C LEU A 53 0.96 0.48 13.63
N ALA A 54 1.65 1.45 14.23
CA ALA A 54 1.64 1.70 15.66
C ALA A 54 1.11 3.11 15.92
N VAL A 55 0.28 3.25 16.95
CA VAL A 55 -0.09 4.56 17.51
C VAL A 55 0.86 4.79 18.67
N VAL A 56 1.58 5.90 18.62
CA VAL A 56 2.53 6.36 19.65
C VAL A 56 2.11 7.71 20.16
#